data_AF-A0A966ZC99-F1
#
_entry.id   AF-A0A966ZC99-F1
#
_cell.length_a   1.000
_cell.length_b   1.000
_cell.length_c   1.000
_cell.angle_alpha   90.00
_cell.angle_beta   90.00
_cell.angle_gamma   90.00
#
_symmetry.space_group_name_H-M   'P 1'
#
loop_
_entity.id
_entity.type
_entity.pdbx_description
1 polymer ?
#
loop_
_entity_poly.entity_id
_entity_poly.type
_entity_poly.pdbx_seq_one_letter_code
_entity_poly.pdbx_strand_id
1 'polypeptide(L)'
;MIGSMEHEVAHVSSAEVIRNIAAILDLVERRAEVIVERDMRPVARIQPAPKPGRLLSECIALAKAHEAEKGTVPTLDDEFGRDLEEIIAGRRDALESRWD
;
A
#
# COMPACT_ATOMS: atom_id res chain seq x y z
N MET A 1 4.41 4.13 -14.04
CA MET A 1 2.95 4.02 -14.29
C MET A 1 2.37 3.24 -13.11
N ILE A 2 1.80 3.95 -12.12
CA ILE A 2 1.14 3.28 -11.00
C ILE A 2 -0.13 2.68 -11.58
N GLY A 3 -0.12 1.37 -11.79
CA GLY A 3 -1.28 0.66 -12.33
C GLY A 3 -2.48 1.00 -11.47
N SER A 4 -3.51 1.56 -12.09
CA SER A 4 -4.83 1.68 -11.48
C SER A 4 -5.26 0.26 -11.15
N MET A 5 -5.06 -0.15 -9.89
CA MET A 5 -5.66 -1.39 -9.40
C MET A 5 -7.13 -1.08 -9.28
N GLU A 6 -7.90 -1.42 -10.32
CA GLU A 6 -9.35 -1.44 -10.23
C GLU A 6 -9.74 -2.47 -9.17
N HIS A 7 -9.81 -2.01 -7.92
CA HIS A 7 -10.38 -2.79 -6.84
C HIS A 7 -11.86 -2.94 -7.12
N GLU A 8 -12.37 -4.17 -7.05
CA GLU A 8 -13.81 -4.40 -7.11
C GLU A 8 -14.47 -3.60 -5.97
N VAL A 9 -15.24 -2.58 -6.33
CA VAL A 9 -15.92 -1.71 -5.36
C VAL A 9 -17.31 -2.27 -5.11
N ALA A 10 -17.54 -2.75 -3.89
CA ALA A 10 -18.84 -3.24 -3.45
C ALA A 10 -19.57 -2.14 -2.66
N HIS A 11 -20.81 -1.85 -3.04
CA HIS A 11 -21.69 -0.93 -2.32
C HIS A 11 -22.64 -1.73 -1.44
N VAL A 12 -22.65 -1.46 -0.14
CA VAL A 12 -23.48 -2.18 0.84
C VAL A 12 -24.20 -1.22 1.76
N SER A 13 -25.41 -1.58 2.16
CA SER A 13 -26.17 -0.74 3.10
C SER A 13 -25.60 -0.83 4.53
N SER A 14 -25.74 0.23 5.32
CA SER A 14 -25.40 0.21 6.75
C SER A 14 -26.10 -0.95 7.50
N ALA A 15 -27.34 -1.27 7.11
CA ALA A 15 -28.09 -2.35 7.72
C ALA A 15 -27.50 -3.73 7.38
N GLU A 16 -26.94 -3.90 6.18
CA GLU A 16 -26.28 -5.13 5.76
C GLU A 16 -24.96 -5.36 6.49
N VAL A 17 -24.17 -4.30 6.66
CA VAL A 17 -22.94 -4.33 7.46
C VAL A 17 -23.23 -4.77 8.90
N ILE A 18 -24.29 -4.24 9.52
CA ILE A 18 -24.68 -4.61 10.89
C ILE A 18 -25.18 -6.07 10.96
N ARG A 19 -25.92 -6.52 9.95
CA ARG A 19 -26.46 -7.89 9.89
C ARG A 19 -25.35 -8.94 9.77
N ASN A 20 -24.29 -8.66 9.01
CA ASN A 20 -23.25 -9.66 8.75
C ASN A 20 -21.89 -9.02 8.48
N ILE A 21 -21.27 -8.44 9.52
CA ILE A 21 -19.93 -7.84 9.40
C ILE A 21 -18.86 -8.87 8.99
N ALA A 22 -19.01 -10.14 9.39
CA ALA A 22 -18.05 -11.19 9.05
C ALA A 22 -17.94 -11.40 7.54
N ALA A 23 -19.07 -11.50 6.84
CA ALA A 23 -19.07 -11.62 5.37
C ALA A 23 -18.51 -10.37 4.67
N ILE A 24 -18.72 -9.18 5.24
CA ILE A 24 -18.11 -7.95 4.72
C ILE A 24 -16.59 -7.99 4.88
N LEU A 25 -16.07 -8.49 6.01
CA LEU A 25 -14.63 -8.64 6.21
C LEU A 25 -14.03 -9.68 5.26
N ASP A 26 -14.72 -10.81 5.00
CA ASP A 26 -14.29 -11.80 4.01
C ASP A 26 -14.18 -11.21 2.59
N LEU A 27 -15.08 -10.29 2.24
CA LEU A 27 -15.07 -9.57 0.97
C LEU A 27 -13.87 -8.60 0.90
N VAL A 28 -13.63 -7.86 1.99
CA VAL A 28 -12.49 -6.95 2.11
C VAL A 28 -11.16 -7.72 2.02
N GLU A 29 -11.03 -8.88 2.65
CA GLU A 29 -9.82 -9.72 2.58
C GLU A 29 -9.51 -10.19 1.14
N ARG A 30 -10.54 -10.39 0.32
CA ARG A 30 -10.42 -10.71 -1.11
C ARG A 30 -10.02 -9.50 -1.97
N ARG A 31 -9.67 -8.37 -1.34
CA ARG A 31 -9.28 -7.08 -1.91
C ARG A 31 -10.39 -6.28 -2.56
N ALA A 32 -11.64 -6.52 -2.18
CA ALA A 32 -12.71 -5.60 -2.50
C ALA A 32 -12.64 -4.35 -1.61
N GLU A 33 -12.88 -3.19 -2.20
CA GLU A 33 -13.18 -1.98 -1.43
C GLU A 33 -14.68 -1.97 -1.15
N VAL A 34 -15.07 -1.80 0.12
CA VAL A 34 -16.48 -1.78 0.50
C VAL A 34 -16.90 -0.37 0.87
N ILE A 35 -17.81 0.20 0.09
CA ILE A 35 -18.46 1.47 0.37
C ILE A 35 -19.76 1.20 1.12
N VAL A 36 -19.84 1.69 2.35
CA VAL A 36 -21.04 1.60 3.18
C VAL A 36 -21.92 2.79 2.91
N GLU A 37 -23.18 2.54 2.57
CA GLU A 37 -24.16 3.57 2.26
C GLU A 37 -25.25 3.67 3.33
N ARG A 38 -25.78 4.89 3.49
CA ARG A 38 -27.01 5.19 4.21
C ARG A 38 -27.80 6.20 3.39
N ASP A 39 -29.07 5.90 3.11
CA ASP A 39 -29.94 6.76 2.29
C ASP A 39 -29.31 7.14 0.95
N MET A 40 -28.73 6.16 0.25
CA MET A 40 -28.02 6.33 -1.04
C MET A 40 -26.79 7.25 -0.99
N ARG A 41 -26.22 7.48 0.20
CA ARG A 41 -25.02 8.29 0.39
C ARG A 41 -23.91 7.46 1.04
N PRO A 42 -22.68 7.50 0.51
CA PRO A 42 -21.52 6.90 1.17
C PRO A 42 -21.31 7.52 2.56
N VAL A 43 -21.19 6.67 3.57
CA VAL A 43 -20.93 7.07 4.97
C VAL A 43 -19.65 6.49 5.55
N ALA A 44 -19.16 5.38 4.99
CA ALA A 44 -17.88 4.80 5.38
C ALA A 44 -17.25 4.02 4.22
N ARG A 45 -15.93 3.84 4.29
CA ARG A 45 -15.17 2.93 3.44
C ARG A 45 -14.50 1.89 4.35
N ILE A 46 -14.68 0.62 4.03
CA ILE A 46 -13.96 -0.49 4.66
C ILE A 46 -13.01 -1.05 3.60
N GLN A 47 -11.73 -1.12 3.95
CA GLN A 47 -10.65 -1.57 3.07
C GLN A 47 -9.70 -2.48 3.85
N PRO A 48 -8.88 -3.30 3.18
CA PRO A 48 -7.89 -4.11 3.86
C PRO A 48 -7.05 -3.25 4.80
N ALA A 49 -6.73 -3.78 5.98
CA ALA A 49 -5.75 -3.13 6.84
C ALA A 49 -4.45 -2.92 6.04
N PRO A 50 -3.80 -1.76 6.14
CA PRO A 50 -2.52 -1.55 5.48
C PRO A 50 -1.57 -2.64 5.99
N LYS A 51 -1.07 -3.44 5.05
CA LYS A 51 -0.02 -4.39 5.40
C LYS A 51 1.20 -3.55 5.79
N PRO A 52 1.88 -3.88 6.91
CA PRO A 52 3.19 -3.31 7.15
C PRO A 52 4.01 -3.46 5.87
N GLY A 53 4.57 -2.34 5.40
CA GLY A 53 5.50 -2.41 4.28
C GLY A 53 6.61 -3.41 4.60
N ARG A 54 7.23 -3.99 3.57
CA ARG A 54 8.45 -4.77 3.78
C ARG A 54 9.48 -3.88 4.47
N LEU A 55 10.15 -4.40 5.48
CA LEU A 55 11.22 -3.67 6.15
C LEU A 55 12.33 -3.35 5.14
N LEU A 56 12.98 -2.21 5.29
CA LEU A 56 14.14 -1.88 4.45
C LEU A 56 15.21 -2.97 4.51
N SER A 57 15.40 -3.59 5.68
CA SER A 57 16.30 -4.74 5.87
C SER A 57 15.92 -5.94 5.01
N GLU A 58 14.64 -6.26 4.89
CA GLU A 58 14.15 -7.33 4.03
C GLU A 58 14.31 -6.99 2.54
N CYS A 59 14.08 -5.73 2.14
CA CYS A 59 14.36 -5.27 0.78
C CYS A 59 15.85 -5.42 0.43
N ILE A 60 16.74 -5.02 1.34
CA ILE A 60 18.20 -5.16 1.17
C ILE A 60 18.59 -6.64 1.10
N ALA A 61 18.02 -7.50 1.95
CA ALA A 61 18.29 -8.93 1.92
C ALA A 61 17.92 -9.55 0.57
N LEU A 62 16.78 -9.16 -0.02
CA LEU A 62 16.37 -9.59 -1.36
C LEU A 62 17.30 -9.08 -2.45
N ALA A 63 17.75 -7.83 -2.38
CA ALA A 63 18.73 -7.28 -3.33
C ALA A 63 20.05 -8.07 -3.28
N LYS A 64 20.54 -8.40 -2.08
CA LYS A 64 21.76 -9.20 -1.90
C LYS A 64 21.60 -10.64 -2.40
N ALA A 65 20.45 -11.26 -2.15
CA ALA A 65 20.16 -12.59 -2.70
C ALA A 65 20.16 -12.55 -4.24
N HIS A 66 19.55 -11.52 -4.81
CA HIS A 66 19.53 -11.30 -6.26
C HIS A 66 20.94 -11.12 -6.85
N GLU A 67 21.79 -10.36 -6.16
CA GLU A 67 23.20 -10.19 -6.52
C GLU A 67 23.93 -11.53 -6.53
N ALA A 68 23.76 -12.34 -5.49
CA ALA A 68 24.37 -13.67 -5.40
C ALA A 68 23.89 -14.62 -6.50
N GLU A 69 22.60 -14.55 -6.87
CA GLU A 69 22.02 -15.37 -7.94
C GLU A 69 22.48 -14.95 -9.34
N LYS A 70 22.59 -13.64 -9.61
CA LYS A 70 22.90 -13.11 -10.94
C LYS A 70 24.36 -12.70 -11.14
N GLY A 71 25.16 -12.68 -10.07
CA GLY A 71 26.54 -12.19 -10.07
C GLY A 71 26.68 -10.70 -10.39
N THR A 72 25.60 -9.93 -10.30
CA THR A 72 25.56 -8.50 -10.66
C THR A 72 24.87 -7.69 -9.57
N VAL A 73 25.51 -6.60 -9.16
CA VAL A 73 24.98 -5.70 -8.13
C VAL A 73 23.71 -5.01 -8.66
N PRO A 74 22.58 -5.09 -7.95
CA PRO A 74 21.40 -4.29 -8.27
C PRO A 74 21.75 -2.81 -8.12
N THR A 75 21.71 -2.08 -9.22
CA THR A 75 21.92 -0.63 -9.25
C THR A 75 20.59 0.08 -9.49
N LEU A 76 20.47 1.29 -8.97
CA LEU A 76 19.40 2.20 -9.36
C LEU A 76 19.65 2.65 -10.80
N ASP A 77 18.59 2.95 -11.53
CA ASP A 77 18.76 3.60 -12.83
C ASP A 77 19.34 5.01 -12.64
N ASP A 78 20.12 5.46 -13.62
CA ASP A 78 20.90 6.71 -13.51
C ASP A 78 20.03 7.96 -13.36
N GLU A 79 18.78 7.93 -13.84
CA GLU A 79 17.84 9.04 -13.68
C GLU A 79 17.31 9.07 -12.25
N PHE A 80 16.78 7.96 -11.76
CA PHE A 80 16.29 7.83 -10.40
C PHE A 80 17.37 8.07 -9.34
N GLY A 81 18.60 7.60 -9.59
CA GLY A 81 19.74 7.84 -8.70
C GLY A 81 20.03 9.33 -8.53
N ARG A 82 20.02 10.10 -9.63
CA ARG A 82 20.23 11.56 -9.60
C ARG A 82 19.09 12.29 -8.89
N ASP A 83 17.84 11.90 -9.15
CA ASP A 83 16.68 12.50 -8.49
C ASP A 83 16.75 12.30 -6.97
N LEU A 84 17.15 11.11 -6.52
CA LEU A 84 17.33 10.84 -5.09
C LEU A 84 18.46 11.66 -4.48
N GLU A 85 19.60 11.79 -5.17
CA GLU A 85 20.71 12.62 -4.71
C GLU A 85 20.29 14.09 -4.54
N GLU A 86 19.54 14.65 -5.49
CA GLU A 86 19.02 16.02 -5.42
C GLU A 86 18.05 16.17 -4.24
N ILE A 87 17.13 15.23 -4.05
CA ILE A 87 16.17 15.24 -2.93
C ILE A 87 16.89 15.17 -1.59
N ILE A 88 17.91 14.31 -1.45
CA ILE A 88 18.69 14.16 -0.23
C ILE A 88 19.47 15.44 0.05
N ALA A 89 20.14 16.01 -0.97
CA ALA A 89 20.94 17.23 -0.83
C ALA A 89 20.08 18.46 -0.52
N GLY A 90 18.87 18.54 -1.08
CA GLY A 90 17.92 19.64 -0.86
C GLY A 90 17.19 19.54 0.48
N ARG A 91 17.39 18.48 1.26
CA ARG A 91 16.59 18.23 2.45
C ARG A 91 17.13 18.91 3.70
N ARG A 92 16.30 19.79 4.28
CA ARG A 92 16.66 20.58 5.48
C ARG A 92 16.26 19.93 6.82
N ASP A 93 15.21 19.10 6.83
CA ASP A 93 14.61 18.55 8.07
C ASP A 93 14.56 17.02 8.08
N ALA A 94 14.66 16.44 9.29
CA ALA A 94 14.51 15.00 9.52
C ALA A 94 13.08 14.53 9.19
N LEU A 95 12.93 13.25 8.79
CA LEU A 95 11.60 12.63 8.72
C LEU A 95 11.05 12.51 10.14
N GLU A 96 10.02 13.29 10.46
CA GLU A 96 9.13 12.91 11.54
C GLU A 96 8.40 11.64 11.12
N SER A 97 8.61 10.56 11.88
CA SER A 97 7.79 9.36 11.78
C SER A 97 6.37 9.73 12.21
N ARG A 98 5.42 9.71 11.27
CA ARG A 98 3.99 9.83 11.59
C ARG A 98 3.39 8.54 12.18
N TRP A 99 4.24 7.57 12.52
CA TRP A 99 3.88 6.21 12.89
C TRP A 99 4.56 5.78 14.21
N ASP A 100 4.85 6.73 15.09
CA ASP A 100 5.23 6.44 16.48
C ASP A 100 3.99 6.24 17.37
#